data_AF-A0A645F7B9-F1
#
_entry.id   AF-A0A645F7B9-F1
#
_cell.length_a   1.000
_cell.length_b   1.000
_cell.length_c   1.000
_cell.angle_alpha   90.00
_cell.angle_beta   90.00
_cell.angle_gamma   90.00
#
_symmetry.space_group_name_H-M   'P 1'
#
loop_
_entity.id
_entity.type
_entity.pdbx_description
1 polymer ?
#
loop_
_entity_poly.entity_id
_entity_poly.type
_entity_poly.pdbx_seq_one_letter_code
_entity_poly.pdbx_strand_id
1 'polypeptide(L)'
;MIEKAQLCFDMAKSAAENEKVFLRVEKEWLSILCVRLTRMELGAPGRDEMIDMFEHLCRKHHITELHERLDLDFSIEVMKKSRYAADRSGMYVLYYRM
;
A
#
# COMPACT_ATOMS: atom_id res chain seq x y z
N MET A 1 -8.01 -9.58 12.15
CA MET A 1 -7.82 -10.06 10.76
C MET A 1 -6.44 -9.66 10.22
N ILE A 2 -6.04 -8.38 10.30
CA ILE A 2 -4.73 -7.88 9.84
C ILE A 2 -3.55 -8.51 10.60
N GLU A 3 -3.68 -8.72 11.91
CA GLU A 3 -2.61 -9.35 12.72
C GLU A 3 -2.29 -10.79 12.30
N LYS A 4 -3.33 -11.58 11.97
CA LYS A 4 -3.13 -12.93 11.41
C LYS A 4 -2.43 -12.87 10.04
N ALA A 5 -2.77 -11.88 9.21
CA ALA A 5 -2.11 -11.69 7.93
C ALA A 5 -0.63 -11.34 8.10
N GLN A 6 -0.28 -10.49 9.08
CA GLN A 6 1.11 -10.19 9.43
C GLN A 6 1.86 -11.47 9.81
N LEU A 7 1.29 -12.29 10.70
CA LEU A 7 1.93 -13.54 11.13
C LEU A 7 2.16 -14.51 9.95
N CYS A 8 1.16 -14.68 9.08
CA CYS A 8 1.32 -15.50 7.88
C CYS A 8 2.39 -14.93 6.92
N PHE A 9 2.48 -13.61 6.78
CA PHE A 9 3.52 -12.97 5.98
C PHE A 9 4.91 -13.21 6.55
N ASP A 10 5.10 -13.06 7.85
CA ASP A 10 6.38 -13.28 8.52
C ASP A 10 6.83 -14.75 8.37
N MET A 11 5.89 -15.70 8.48
CA MET A 11 6.14 -17.11 8.19
C MET A 11 6.55 -17.34 6.72
N ALA A 12 5.80 -16.76 5.76
CA ALA A 12 6.09 -16.90 4.34
C ALA A 12 7.44 -16.29 3.95
N LYS A 13 7.79 -15.14 4.53
CA LYS A 13 9.08 -14.47 4.36
C LYS A 13 10.23 -15.31 4.90
N SER A 14 10.04 -15.94 6.05
CA SER A 14 11.03 -16.83 6.66
C SER A 14 11.22 -18.14 5.90
N ALA A 15 10.16 -18.62 5.23
CA ALA A 15 10.18 -19.82 4.40
C ALA A 15 10.63 -19.59 2.95
N ALA A 16 10.98 -18.35 2.57
CA ALA A 16 11.39 -18.03 1.21
C ALA A 16 12.73 -18.70 0.86
N GLU A 17 12.70 -19.63 -0.09
CA GLU A 17 13.87 -20.42 -0.50
C GLU A 17 14.93 -19.61 -1.26
N ASN A 18 14.51 -18.50 -1.87
CA ASN A 18 15.38 -17.61 -2.65
C ASN A 18 14.80 -16.20 -2.74
N GLU A 19 15.62 -15.28 -3.24
CA GLU A 19 15.28 -13.86 -3.39
C GLU A 19 14.04 -13.63 -4.24
N LYS A 20 13.83 -14.41 -5.30
CA LYS A 20 12.65 -14.28 -6.17
C LYS A 20 11.35 -14.59 -5.41
N VAL A 21 11.35 -15.65 -4.60
CA VAL A 21 10.21 -16.01 -3.74
C VAL A 21 9.99 -14.93 -2.69
N PHE A 22 11.07 -14.46 -2.05
CA PHE A 22 11.01 -13.38 -1.08
C PHE A 22 10.38 -12.11 -1.64
N LEU A 23 10.84 -11.64 -2.81
CA LEU A 23 10.33 -10.43 -3.46
C LEU A 23 8.87 -10.57 -3.84
N ARG A 24 8.44 -11.76 -4.29
CA ARG A 24 7.03 -12.03 -4.55
C ARG A 24 6.19 -11.91 -3.27
N VAL A 25 6.63 -12.54 -2.18
CA VAL A 25 5.94 -12.47 -0.89
C VAL A 25 5.87 -11.01 -0.41
N GLU A 26 6.97 -10.26 -0.47
CA GLU A 26 7.04 -8.83 -0.14
C GLU A 26 6.04 -8.00 -0.96
N LYS A 27 5.94 -8.26 -2.27
CA LYS A 27 4.99 -7.57 -3.15
C LYS A 27 3.53 -7.84 -2.78
N GLU A 28 3.17 -9.10 -2.50
CA GLU A 28 1.79 -9.45 -2.12
C GLU A 28 1.36 -8.77 -0.82
N TRP A 29 2.29 -8.59 0.13
CA TRP A 29 2.04 -7.91 1.39
C TRP A 29 1.65 -6.44 1.24
N LEU A 30 2.09 -5.77 0.16
CA LEU A 30 1.76 -4.37 -0.09
C LEU A 30 0.25 -4.14 -0.17
N SER A 31 -0.52 -5.11 -0.69
CA SER A 31 -1.98 -5.02 -0.74
C SER A 31 -2.61 -4.93 0.66
N ILE A 32 -2.14 -5.77 1.59
CA ILE A 32 -2.60 -5.79 2.99
C ILE A 32 -2.12 -4.54 3.74
N LEU A 33 -0.86 -4.13 3.49
CA LEU A 33 -0.29 -2.93 4.09
C LEU A 33 -1.08 -1.68 3.70
N CYS A 34 -1.47 -1.55 2.43
CA CYS A 34 -2.32 -0.46 1.95
C CYS A 34 -3.67 -0.41 2.70
N VAL A 35 -4.34 -1.57 2.88
CA VAL A 35 -5.59 -1.65 3.66
C VAL A 35 -5.36 -1.32 5.14
N ARG A 36 -4.23 -1.71 5.71
CA ARG A 36 -3.90 -1.36 7.10
C ARG A 36 -3.73 0.15 7.27
N LEU A 37 -2.91 0.78 6.41
CA LEU A 37 -2.57 2.20 6.47
C LEU A 37 -3.78 3.10 6.28
N THR A 38 -4.62 2.79 5.29
CA THR A 38 -5.86 3.55 5.02
C THR A 38 -6.82 3.53 6.22
N ARG A 39 -6.79 2.52 7.09
CA ARG A 39 -7.70 2.42 8.25
C ARG A 39 -7.17 3.08 9.52
N MET A 40 -5.86 3.36 9.58
CA MET A 40 -5.23 4.03 10.72
C MET A 40 -5.81 5.44 10.91
N GLU A 41 -5.92 5.87 12.17
CA GLU A 41 -6.37 7.22 12.50
C GLU A 41 -5.40 8.28 11.94
N LEU A 42 -5.94 9.40 11.49
CA LEU A 42 -5.12 10.55 11.09
C LEU A 42 -4.32 11.04 12.30
N GLY A 43 -3.03 11.34 12.08
CA GLY A 43 -2.12 11.75 13.15
C GLY A 43 -1.70 10.65 14.12
N ALA A 44 -2.05 9.37 13.88
CA ALA A 44 -1.51 8.27 14.65
C ALA A 44 0.03 8.28 14.60
N PRO A 45 0.75 8.12 15.73
CA PRO A 45 2.21 8.16 15.74
C PRO A 45 2.82 7.14 14.78
N GLY A 46 3.79 7.57 13.97
CA GLY A 46 4.48 6.71 13.02
C GLY A 46 3.72 6.44 11.71
N ARG A 47 2.50 6.94 11.57
CA ARG A 47 1.64 6.64 10.42
C ARG A 47 2.23 7.14 9.10
N ASP A 48 2.66 8.40 9.07
CA ASP A 48 3.13 9.01 7.83
C ASP A 48 4.46 8.41 7.41
N GLU A 49 5.33 8.08 8.37
CA GLU A 49 6.56 7.33 8.13
C GLU A 49 6.28 5.93 7.58
N MET A 50 5.22 5.25 8.07
CA MET A 50 4.81 3.96 7.52
C MET A 50 4.23 4.10 6.10
N ILE A 51 3.56 5.21 5.78
CA ILE A 51 3.09 5.51 4.43
C ILE A 51 4.27 5.77 3.49
N ASP A 52 5.31 6.50 3.94
CA ASP A 52 6.52 6.74 3.16
C ASP A 52 7.31 5.45 2.89
N MET A 53 7.42 4.59 3.91
CA MET A 53 7.99 3.25 3.74
C MET A 53 7.18 2.43 2.71
N PHE A 54 5.85 2.50 2.77
CA PHE A 54 4.99 1.82 1.81
C PHE A 54 5.20 2.35 0.38
N GLU A 55 5.27 3.66 0.19
CA GLU A 55 5.61 4.28 -1.10
C GLU A 55 6.94 3.76 -1.63
N HIS A 56 7.98 3.76 -0.78
CA HIS A 56 9.30 3.27 -1.15
C HIS A 56 9.26 1.80 -1.61
N LEU A 57 8.52 0.94 -0.91
CA LEU A 57 8.35 -0.46 -1.29
C LEU A 57 7.57 -0.61 -2.60
N CYS A 58 6.52 0.17 -2.82
CA CYS A 58 5.81 0.20 -4.09
C CYS A 58 6.76 0.53 -5.25
N ARG A 59 7.57 1.58 -5.11
CA ARG A 59 8.56 1.99 -6.12
C ARG A 59 9.63 0.92 -6.36
N LYS A 60 10.13 0.28 -5.29
CA LYS A 60 11.07 -0.85 -5.36
C LYS A 60 10.50 -2.00 -6.22
N HIS A 61 9.19 -2.25 -6.14
CA HIS A 61 8.49 -3.27 -6.92
C HIS A 61 7.93 -2.77 -8.27
N HIS A 62 8.33 -1.57 -8.69
CA HIS A 62 7.87 -0.91 -9.93
C HIS A 62 6.34 -0.76 -10.01
N ILE A 63 5.67 -0.60 -8.88
CA ILE A 63 4.25 -0.28 -8.81
C ILE A 63 4.10 1.23 -8.98
N THR A 64 3.43 1.65 -10.05
CA THR A 64 3.16 3.06 -10.35
C THR A 64 1.69 3.43 -10.16
N GLU A 65 0.81 2.43 -10.06
CA GLU A 65 -0.62 2.61 -9.93
C GLU A 65 -1.16 1.77 -8.75
N LEU A 66 -2.04 2.35 -7.95
CA LEU A 66 -2.86 1.68 -6.95
C LEU A 66 -4.33 1.68 -7.40
N HIS A 67 -5.22 1.05 -6.62
CA HIS A 67 -6.69 1.05 -6.75
C HIS A 67 -7.28 1.67 -8.04
N GLU A 68 -7.84 0.86 -8.93
CA GLU A 68 -8.52 1.37 -10.15
C GLU A 68 -7.60 2.19 -11.08
N ARG A 69 -6.30 1.87 -11.12
CA ARG A 69 -5.27 2.55 -11.94
C ARG A 69 -5.00 4.00 -11.54
N LEU A 70 -5.21 4.29 -10.26
CA LEU A 70 -4.85 5.57 -9.66
C LEU A 70 -3.34 5.71 -9.54
N ASP A 71 -2.81 6.85 -9.95
CA ASP A 71 -1.41 7.19 -9.78
C ASP A 71 -0.96 7.01 -8.31
N LEU A 72 0.25 6.46 -8.13
CA LEU A 72 0.82 6.18 -6.81
C LEU A 72 0.97 7.47 -5.99
N ASP A 73 1.51 8.54 -6.57
CA ASP A 73 1.82 9.77 -5.85
C ASP A 73 0.52 10.40 -5.34
N PHE A 74 -0.49 10.48 -6.21
CA PHE A 74 -1.83 10.91 -5.81
C PHE A 74 -2.41 10.05 -4.69
N SER A 75 -2.29 8.72 -4.80
CA SER A 75 -2.81 7.79 -3.80
C SER A 75 -2.13 7.96 -2.44
N ILE A 76 -0.82 8.19 -2.41
CA ILE A 76 -0.05 8.45 -1.19
C ILE A 76 -0.48 9.76 -0.54
N GLU A 77 -0.67 10.83 -1.32
CA GLU A 77 -1.18 12.09 -0.80
C GLU A 77 -2.57 11.94 -0.16
N VAL A 78 -3.48 11.26 -0.86
CA VAL A 78 -4.83 11.00 -0.36
C VAL A 78 -4.79 10.17 0.90
N MET A 79 -3.94 9.12 0.96
CA MET A 79 -3.75 8.33 2.17
C MET A 79 -3.31 9.20 3.34
N LYS A 80 -2.37 10.14 3.17
CA LYS A 80 -1.93 11.00 4.28
C LYS A 80 -3.03 11.92 4.79
N LYS A 81 -3.81 12.51 3.88
CA LYS A 81 -4.82 13.55 4.18
C LYS A 81 -6.18 12.99 4.59
N SER A 82 -6.53 11.77 4.16
CA SER A 82 -7.86 11.20 4.31
C SER A 82 -7.84 9.79 4.86
N ARG A 83 -8.58 9.58 5.96
CA ARG A 83 -8.84 8.23 6.44
C ARG A 83 -9.68 7.47 5.42
N TYR A 84 -9.36 6.20 5.24
CA TYR A 84 -9.92 5.31 4.21
C TYR A 84 -9.63 5.72 2.77
N ALA A 85 -8.78 6.74 2.56
CA ALA A 85 -8.58 7.34 1.24
C ALA A 85 -9.91 7.76 0.56
N ALA A 86 -10.85 8.26 1.37
CA ALA A 86 -12.22 8.56 0.95
C ALA A 86 -12.34 9.92 0.26
N ASP A 87 -11.56 10.91 0.70
CA ASP A 87 -11.52 12.23 0.08
C ASP A 87 -10.58 12.19 -1.13
N ARG A 88 -11.18 12.16 -2.32
CA ARG A 88 -10.49 12.18 -3.61
C ARG A 88 -10.66 13.53 -4.31
N SER A 89 -10.89 14.61 -3.56
CA SER A 89 -10.94 15.95 -4.13
C SER A 89 -9.65 16.27 -4.88
N GLY A 90 -9.78 16.81 -6.10
CA GLY A 90 -8.64 17.06 -6.99
C GLY A 90 -8.22 15.89 -7.89
N MET A 91 -8.89 14.73 -7.81
CA MET A 91 -8.67 13.62 -8.74
C MET A 91 -9.15 13.98 -10.16
N TYR A 92 -8.24 13.97 -11.12
CA TYR A 92 -8.59 14.03 -12.55
C TYR A 92 -9.04 12.66 -13.03
N VAL A 93 -10.35 12.45 -13.15
CA VAL A 93 -10.91 11.18 -13.63
C VAL A 93 -10.89 11.14 -15.17
N LEU A 94 -9.96 10.39 -15.74
CA LEU A 94 -9.99 10.04 -17.16
C LEU A 94 -10.98 8.88 -17.38
N TYR A 95 -12.22 9.22 -17.70
CA TYR A 95 -13.18 8.24 -18.21
C TYR A 95 -12.84 7.90 -19.65
N TYR A 96 -12.30 6.69 -19.87
CA TYR A 96 -12.28 6.12 -21.21
C TYR A 96 -13.70 5.70 -21.57
N ARG A 97 -14.30 6.34 -22.59
CA ARG A 97 -15.44 5.73 -23.29
C ARG A 97 -14.88 4.53 -24.05
N MET A 98 -15.13 3.32 -23.57
CA MET A 98 -14.91 2.11 -24.37
C MET A 98 -15.87 2.09 -25.55
#